data_AF-A0AAV7K496-F1
#
_entry.id   AF-A0AAV7K496-F1
#
_cell.length_a   1.000
_cell.length_b   1.000
_cell.length_c   1.000
_cell.angle_alpha   90.00
_cell.angle_beta   90.00
_cell.angle_gamma   90.00
#
_symmetry.space_group_name_H-M   'P 1'
#
loop_
_entity.id
_entity.type
_entity.pdbx_description
1 polymer ?
#
loop_
_entity_poly.entity_id
_entity_poly.type
_entity_poly.pdbx_seq_one_letter_code
_entity_poly.pdbx_strand_id
1 'polypeptide(L)'
;MLKGTARWVPKLLSKEQKRERVRVSKELLSRYKAEEDFLDRIVTGDETWFHYYESESKTQSKQWKRCDELVPIKTIAAIDDLGFEFFPHPPYSPDLAPSDYWLFGEMKRPLRGKRFEDFKQLEYEIKQ
;
A
#
# COMPACT_ATOMS: atom_id res chain seq x y z
N MET A 1 -11.82 -16.25 -5.44
CA MET A 1 -11.19 -14.99 -5.00
C MET A 1 -10.76 -14.24 -6.25
N LEU A 2 -10.88 -12.91 -6.28
CA LEU A 2 -10.44 -12.10 -7.42
C LEU A 2 -9.27 -11.24 -6.93
N LYS A 3 -8.13 -11.31 -7.61
CA LYS A 3 -6.95 -10.48 -7.32
C LYS A 3 -7.17 -9.13 -8.02
N GLY A 4 -7.81 -8.20 -7.33
CA GLY A 4 -8.16 -6.86 -7.87
C GLY A 4 -7.00 -5.87 -7.86
N THR A 5 -6.04 -6.06 -6.97
CA THR A 5 -4.75 -5.35 -6.84
C THR A 5 -3.82 -6.28 -6.06
N ALA A 6 -2.58 -5.91 -5.74
CA ALA A 6 -1.59 -6.81 -5.15
C ALA A 6 -1.95 -7.41 -3.76
N ARG A 7 -3.12 -7.07 -3.19
CA ARG A 7 -3.55 -7.47 -1.84
C ARG A 7 -4.74 -8.44 -1.81
N TRP A 8 -4.79 -9.20 -0.71
CA TRP A 8 -5.91 -10.08 -0.39
C TRP A 8 -7.09 -9.25 0.14
N VAL A 9 -7.97 -8.85 -0.77
CA VAL A 9 -9.25 -8.21 -0.42
C VAL A 9 -10.33 -9.28 -0.27
N PRO A 10 -11.10 -9.30 0.83
CA PRO A 10 -12.25 -10.20 0.95
C PRO A 10 -13.18 -10.06 -0.25
N LYS A 11 -13.65 -11.19 -0.80
CA LYS A 11 -14.56 -11.19 -1.96
C LYS A 11 -15.86 -10.40 -1.67
N LEU A 12 -16.27 -10.35 -0.41
CA LEU A 12 -17.43 -9.59 0.07
C LEU A 12 -17.02 -8.76 1.28
N LEU A 13 -17.15 -7.44 1.16
CA LEU A 13 -17.00 -6.52 2.29
C LEU A 13 -18.24 -6.58 3.18
N SER A 14 -18.05 -6.51 4.49
CA SER A 14 -19.15 -6.38 5.45
C SER A 14 -19.91 -5.07 5.25
N LYS A 15 -21.17 -5.00 5.74
CA LYS A 15 -21.96 -3.76 5.66
C LYS A 15 -21.25 -2.59 6.34
N GLU A 16 -20.56 -2.87 7.44
CA GLU A 16 -19.79 -1.88 8.20
C GLU A 16 -18.57 -1.39 7.42
N GLN A 17 -17.78 -2.29 6.85
CA GLN A 17 -16.63 -1.93 6.00
C GLN A 17 -17.05 -1.05 4.81
N LYS A 18 -18.19 -1.36 4.18
CA LYS A 18 -18.74 -0.53 3.09
C LYS A 18 -19.14 0.86 3.57
N ARG A 19 -19.79 0.96 4.73
CA ARG A 19 -20.16 2.27 5.32
C ARG A 19 -18.93 3.10 5.63
N GLU A 20 -17.90 2.49 6.22
CA GLU A 20 -16.67 3.19 6.58
C GLU A 20 -15.93 3.70 5.35
N ARG A 21 -15.86 2.89 4.28
CA ARG A 21 -15.33 3.32 2.98
C ARG A 21 -16.05 4.55 2.45
N VAL A 22 -17.39 4.53 2.43
CA VAL A 22 -18.19 5.68 1.96
C VAL A 22 -17.98 6.91 2.85
N ARG A 23 -17.88 6.72 4.17
CA ARG A 23 -17.65 7.81 5.13
C ARG A 23 -16.34 8.51 4.82
N VAL A 24 -15.23 7.77 4.76
CA VAL A 24 -13.90 8.33 4.49
C VAL A 24 -13.84 8.97 3.09
N SER A 25 -14.38 8.33 2.06
CA SER A 25 -14.36 8.91 0.71
C SER A 25 -15.10 10.25 0.64
N LYS A 26 -16.22 10.41 1.38
CA LYS A 26 -16.95 11.69 1.44
C LYS A 26 -16.16 12.77 2.18
N GLU A 27 -15.47 12.39 3.24
CA GLU A 27 -14.63 13.28 4.04
C GLU A 27 -13.47 13.84 3.18
N LEU A 28 -12.72 12.96 2.52
CA LEU A 28 -11.63 13.34 1.61
C LEU A 28 -12.12 14.19 0.44
N LEU A 29 -13.27 13.86 -0.14
CA LEU A 29 -13.87 14.65 -1.22
C LEU A 29 -14.26 16.06 -0.77
N SER A 30 -14.70 16.21 0.48
CA SER A 30 -15.08 17.51 1.03
C SER A 30 -13.85 18.40 1.22
N ARG A 31 -12.75 17.83 1.71
CA ARG A 31 -11.47 18.53 1.84
C ARG A 31 -10.87 18.93 0.50
N TYR A 32 -10.85 18.01 -0.46
CA TYR A 32 -10.43 18.30 -1.83
C TYR A 32 -11.17 19.49 -2.45
N LYS A 33 -12.46 19.65 -2.14
CA LYS A 33 -13.25 20.80 -2.64
C LYS A 33 -13.02 22.10 -1.87
N ALA A 34 -12.56 22.02 -0.63
CA ALA A 34 -12.38 23.17 0.25
C ALA A 34 -10.95 23.73 0.21
N GLU A 35 -9.97 22.87 -0.04
CA GLU A 35 -8.53 23.16 -0.01
C GLU A 35 -7.99 23.06 -1.45
N GLU A 36 -7.46 24.15 -2.03
CA GLU A 36 -6.97 24.17 -3.43
C GLU A 36 -5.72 23.31 -3.65
N ASP A 37 -4.85 23.23 -2.64
CA ASP A 37 -3.55 22.52 -2.68
C ASP A 37 -3.61 21.14 -2.01
N PHE A 38 -4.81 20.62 -1.74
CA PHE A 38 -5.02 19.41 -0.95
C PHE A 38 -4.21 18.22 -1.47
N LEU A 39 -4.26 17.98 -2.79
CA LEU A 39 -3.60 16.83 -3.41
C LEU A 39 -2.07 16.97 -3.41
N ASP A 40 -1.56 18.20 -3.53
CA ASP A 40 -0.13 18.48 -3.61
C ASP A 40 0.59 18.23 -2.27
N ARG A 41 -0.16 18.28 -1.16
CA ARG A 41 0.33 17.99 0.20
C ARG A 41 0.32 16.51 0.58
N ILE A 42 -0.24 15.63 -0.26
CA ILE A 42 -0.38 14.21 0.10
C ILE A 42 0.92 13.46 -0.14
N VAL A 43 1.48 12.89 0.92
CA VAL A 43 2.51 11.86 0.84
C VAL A 43 1.86 10.49 1.06
N THR A 44 2.06 9.58 0.12
CA THR A 44 1.53 8.21 0.19
C THR A 44 2.63 7.20 -0.11
N GLY A 45 2.59 6.05 0.56
CA GLY A 45 3.52 4.96 0.39
C GLY A 45 2.90 3.66 0.85
N ASP A 46 3.33 2.55 0.25
CA ASP A 46 2.95 1.20 0.66
C ASP A 46 4.05 0.23 0.22
N GLU A 47 3.95 -1.03 0.66
CA GLU A 47 4.89 -2.08 0.35
C GLU A 47 4.37 -2.99 -0.76
N THR A 48 5.25 -3.40 -1.68
CA THR A 48 4.91 -4.37 -2.72
C THR A 48 6.02 -5.37 -2.95
N TRP A 49 5.65 -6.61 -3.21
CA TRP A 49 6.61 -7.69 -3.46
C TRP A 49 6.93 -7.81 -4.96
N PHE A 50 8.22 -7.91 -5.24
CA PHE A 50 8.80 -8.31 -6.52
C PHE A 50 9.53 -9.65 -6.34
N HIS A 51 9.60 -10.45 -7.39
CA HIS A 51 10.21 -11.78 -7.34
C HIS A 51 11.41 -11.84 -8.26
N TYR A 52 12.53 -12.35 -7.74
CA TYR A 52 13.68 -12.81 -8.49
C TYR A 52 13.96 -14.27 -8.10
N TYR A 53 14.74 -14.97 -8.92
CA TYR A 53 15.17 -16.33 -8.65
C TYR A 53 16.27 -16.29 -7.59
N GLU A 54 16.09 -17.05 -6.52
CA GLU A 54 17.10 -17.22 -5.47
C GLU A 54 17.29 -18.72 -5.27
N SER A 55 18.54 -19.19 -5.33
CA SER A 55 18.86 -20.61 -5.18
C SER A 55 18.76 -21.10 -3.72
N GLU A 56 18.57 -20.20 -2.75
CA GLU A 56 18.62 -20.52 -1.32
C GLU A 56 17.24 -20.57 -0.64
N SER A 57 17.15 -21.41 0.39
CA SER A 57 15.90 -21.80 1.04
C SER A 57 15.19 -20.62 1.71
N LYS A 58 13.87 -20.51 1.50
CA LYS A 58 12.93 -19.50 2.05
C LYS A 58 12.80 -19.47 3.59
N THR A 59 13.83 -19.89 4.31
CA THR A 59 13.80 -20.18 5.75
C THR A 59 14.23 -18.98 6.60
N GLN A 60 14.90 -17.97 6.02
CA GLN A 60 15.36 -16.78 6.75
C GLN A 60 14.35 -15.62 6.84
N SER A 61 13.34 -15.55 5.97
CA SER A 61 12.54 -14.31 5.80
C SER A 61 11.17 -14.29 6.49
N LYS A 62 10.85 -15.25 7.35
CA LYS A 62 9.54 -15.33 8.02
C LYS A 62 9.64 -14.87 9.48
N GLN A 63 9.50 -13.57 9.73
CA GLN A 63 9.12 -13.09 11.05
C GLN A 63 7.68 -12.57 10.99
N TRP A 64 6.76 -13.32 11.60
CA TRP A 64 5.37 -12.91 11.75
C TRP A 64 5.26 -12.08 13.03
N LYS A 65 4.82 -10.82 12.92
CA LYS A 65 4.42 -10.05 14.10
C LYS A 65 3.12 -10.61 14.66
N ARG A 66 3.00 -10.61 16.00
CA ARG A 66 1.81 -11.12 16.68
C ARG A 66 0.64 -10.16 16.49
N CYS A 67 -0.58 -10.70 16.47
CA CYS A 67 -1.85 -9.99 16.23
C CYS A 67 -2.17 -8.92 17.30
N ASP A 68 -1.39 -8.93 18.37
CA ASP A 68 -1.53 -8.19 19.62
C ASP A 68 -0.49 -7.06 19.77
N GLU A 69 0.47 -6.93 18.85
CA GLU A 69 1.28 -5.72 18.71
C GLU A 69 0.45 -4.65 18.02
N LEU A 70 -0.23 -3.84 18.84
CA LEU A 70 -0.96 -2.63 18.46
C LEU A 70 -0.14 -1.80 17.46
N VAL A 71 -0.86 -1.19 16.52
CA VAL A 71 -0.45 -0.12 15.58
C VAL A 71 0.93 0.42 15.92
N PRO A 72 1.94 0.40 15.03
CA PRO A 72 3.31 0.72 15.41
C PRO A 72 3.41 2.09 16.11
N ILE A 73 3.40 2.07 17.45
CA ILE A 73 3.22 3.26 18.31
C ILE A 73 4.34 4.26 18.05
N LYS A 74 5.54 3.72 17.77
CA LYS A 74 6.72 4.49 17.39
C LYS A 74 6.53 5.26 16.08
N THR A 75 5.78 4.70 15.13
CA THR A 75 5.50 5.35 13.85
C THR A 75 4.53 6.51 14.03
N ILE A 76 3.48 6.34 14.84
CA ILE A 76 2.53 7.42 15.13
C ILE A 76 3.23 8.59 15.82
N ALA A 77 4.07 8.31 16.82
CA ALA A 77 4.85 9.34 17.50
C ALA A 77 5.78 10.09 16.54
N ALA A 78 6.50 9.37 15.67
CA ALA A 78 7.39 9.99 14.69
C ALA A 78 6.64 10.83 13.64
N ILE A 79 5.42 10.43 13.23
CA ILE A 79 4.58 11.20 12.31
C ILE A 79 4.16 12.53 12.95
N ASP A 80 3.77 12.49 14.24
CA ASP A 80 3.41 13.67 15.02
C ASP A 80 4.61 14.61 15.22
N ASP A 81 5.77 14.07 15.59
CA ASP A 81 7.02 14.83 15.76
C ASP A 81 7.47 15.54 14.48
N LEU A 82 7.16 14.96 13.31
CA LEU A 82 7.46 15.52 11.99
C LEU A 82 6.39 16.50 11.48
N GLY A 83 5.28 16.65 12.21
CA GLY A 83 4.18 17.55 11.86
C GLY A 83 3.30 17.07 10.70
N PHE A 84 3.29 15.77 10.41
CA PHE A 84 2.43 15.20 9.37
C PHE A 84 1.02 14.95 9.88
N GLU A 85 0.03 15.36 9.10
CA GLU A 85 -1.36 14.98 9.34
C GLU A 85 -1.62 13.54 8.85
N PHE A 86 -2.25 12.73 9.69
CA PHE A 86 -2.67 11.38 9.31
C PHE A 86 -4.07 11.38 8.69
N PHE A 87 -4.19 10.89 7.45
CA PHE A 87 -5.51 10.68 6.83
C PHE A 87 -6.10 9.32 7.21
N PRO A 88 -7.40 9.27 7.55
CA PRO A 88 -8.06 7.98 7.77
C PRO A 88 -8.06 7.17 6.48
N HIS A 89 -7.70 5.88 6.55
CA HIS A 89 -7.78 4.95 5.43
C HIS A 89 -8.64 3.74 5.81
N PRO A 90 -9.72 3.45 5.05
CA PRO A 90 -10.65 2.38 5.43
C PRO A 90 -10.05 1.00 5.14
N PRO A 91 -10.27 -0.01 6.00
CA PRO A 91 -9.76 -1.36 5.79
C PRO A 91 -10.16 -1.94 4.42
N TYR A 92 -9.27 -2.74 3.83
CA TYR A 92 -9.49 -3.45 2.56
C TYR A 92 -9.86 -2.53 1.37
N SER A 93 -9.19 -1.39 1.26
CA SER A 93 -9.50 -0.39 0.22
C SER A 93 -8.29 0.00 -0.63
N PRO A 94 -7.63 -0.99 -1.28
CA PRO A 94 -6.49 -0.69 -2.17
C PRO A 94 -6.89 0.18 -3.37
N ASP A 95 -8.17 0.20 -3.73
CA ASP A 95 -8.72 1.09 -4.76
C ASP A 95 -8.76 2.57 -4.34
N LEU A 96 -8.52 2.88 -3.05
CA LEU A 96 -8.39 4.24 -2.53
C LEU A 96 -6.92 4.62 -2.23
N ALA A 97 -5.96 3.72 -2.44
CA ALA A 97 -4.54 3.96 -2.19
C ALA A 97 -3.77 4.15 -3.51
N PRO A 98 -3.18 5.34 -3.77
CA PRO A 98 -2.49 5.61 -5.04
C PRO A 98 -1.33 4.66 -5.35
N SER A 99 -0.64 4.21 -4.31
CA SER A 99 0.39 3.17 -4.40
C SER A 99 -0.15 1.88 -5.03
N ASP A 100 -1.32 1.42 -4.58
CA ASP A 100 -1.96 0.18 -5.02
C ASP A 100 -2.66 0.29 -6.39
N TYR A 101 -3.48 1.32 -6.59
CA TYR A 101 -4.31 1.42 -7.80
C TYR A 101 -3.55 1.92 -9.03
N TRP A 102 -2.43 2.65 -8.84
CA TRP A 102 -1.68 3.25 -9.93
C TRP A 102 -0.20 2.85 -9.91
N LEU A 103 0.56 3.25 -8.88
CA LEU A 103 2.03 3.15 -8.87
C LEU A 103 2.52 1.71 -9.08
N PHE A 104 2.03 0.75 -8.29
CA PHE A 104 2.45 -0.64 -8.42
C PHE A 104 2.02 -1.29 -9.73
N GLY A 105 0.93 -0.80 -10.32
CA GLY A 105 0.51 -1.20 -11.67
C GLY A 105 1.56 -0.82 -12.70
N GLU A 106 1.96 0.46 -12.72
CA GLU A 106 2.97 0.97 -13.65
C GLU A 106 4.35 0.36 -13.40
N MET A 107 4.78 0.24 -12.14
CA MET A 107 6.07 -0.38 -11.79
C MET A 107 6.16 -1.85 -12.21
N LYS A 108 5.07 -2.62 -12.12
CA LYS A 108 5.08 -4.06 -12.45
C LYS A 108 4.86 -4.34 -13.93
N ARG A 109 4.34 -3.37 -14.68
CA ARG A 109 4.07 -3.51 -16.12
C ARG A 109 5.31 -3.89 -16.94
N PRO A 110 6.48 -3.22 -16.83
CA PRO A 110 7.68 -3.59 -17.59
C PRO A 110 8.34 -4.89 -17.11
N LEU A 111 8.06 -5.31 -15.87
CA LEU A 111 8.63 -6.53 -15.29
C LEU A 111 7.83 -7.79 -15.65
N ARG A 112 6.63 -7.62 -16.22
CA ARG A 112 5.73 -8.74 -16.52
C ARG A 112 6.35 -9.68 -17.55
N GLY A 113 6.48 -10.95 -17.17
CA GLY A 113 7.05 -12.00 -18.04
C GLY A 113 8.58 -12.04 -18.05
N LYS A 114 9.26 -11.12 -17.36
CA LYS A 114 10.71 -11.18 -17.15
C LYS A 114 11.02 -12.13 -15.97
N ARG A 115 12.12 -12.85 -16.09
CA ARG A 115 12.71 -13.63 -15.01
C ARG A 115 14.04 -12.97 -14.66
N PHE A 116 14.23 -12.73 -13.37
CA PHE A 116 15.45 -12.13 -12.83
C PHE A 116 16.23 -13.22 -12.10
N GLU A 117 17.52 -13.36 -12.36
CA GLU A 117 18.37 -14.38 -11.72
C GLU A 117 18.98 -13.88 -10.40
N ASP A 118 19.02 -12.58 -10.19
CA ASP A 118 19.52 -11.97 -8.95
C ASP A 118 18.80 -10.65 -8.63
N PHE A 119 19.04 -10.15 -7.42
CA PHE A 119 18.47 -8.90 -6.93
C PHE A 119 18.98 -7.67 -7.72
N LYS A 120 20.23 -7.67 -8.20
CA LYS A 120 20.82 -6.52 -8.90
C LYS A 120 20.14 -6.29 -10.25
N GLN A 121 19.82 -7.38 -10.95
CA GLN A 121 19.11 -7.33 -12.22
C GLN A 121 17.70 -6.76 -12.04
N LEU A 122 16.99 -7.21 -11.00
CA LEU A 122 15.69 -6.68 -10.63
C LEU A 122 15.77 -5.20 -10.25
N GLU A 123 16.75 -4.83 -9.42
CA GLU A 123 16.95 -3.46 -8.96
C GLU A 123 17.25 -2.50 -10.13
N TYR A 124 18.10 -2.91 -11.06
CA TYR A 124 18.40 -2.13 -12.26
C TYR A 124 17.12 -1.82 -13.05
N GLU A 125 16.28 -2.82 -13.26
CA GLU A 125 15.04 -2.71 -14.04
C GLU A 125 13.93 -1.91 -13.34
N ILE A 126 13.91 -1.89 -12.01
CA ILE A 126 12.99 -1.04 -11.24
C ILE A 126 13.45 0.43 -11.27
N LYS A 127 14.75 0.69 -11.36
CA LYS A 127 15.34 2.03 -11.31
C LYS A 127 15.47 2.71 -12.68
N GLN A 128 15.13 2.04 -13.79
CA GLN A 128 15.04 2.64 -15.13
C GLN A 128 13.80 3.52 -15.24
#